data_AF-A0A526TBC1-F1
#
_entry.id   AF-A0A526TBC1-F1
#
_cell.length_a   1.000
_cell.length_b   1.000
_cell.length_c   1.000
_cell.angle_alpha   90.00
_cell.angle_beta   90.00
_cell.angle_gamma   90.00
#
_symmetry.space_group_name_H-M   'P 1'
#
loop_
_entity.id
_entity.type
_entity.pdbx_description
1 polymer ?
#
loop_
_entity_poly.entity_id
_entity_poly.type
_entity_poly.pdbx_seq_one_letter_code
_entity_poly.pdbx_strand_id
1 'polypeptide(L)' 'AADRLPIAPPVLYGGSVNPGNAAELIGQPHIDGLFIGRSAWQAEGYIDILKKASAAIAR' A
#
# COMPACT_ATOMS: atom_id res chain seq x y z
N ALA A 1 25.61 13.18 19.07
CA ALA A 1 24.41 12.45 19.52
C ALA A 1 23.15 12.81 18.72
N ALA A 2 23.09 13.97 18.05
CA ALA A 2 21.93 14.39 17.24
C ALA A 2 21.81 13.69 15.86
N ASP A 3 22.78 12.86 15.48
CA ASP A 3 22.97 12.36 14.10
C ASP A 3 22.27 11.02 13.82
N ARG A 4 21.28 10.65 14.65
CA ARG A 4 20.52 9.39 14.53
C ARG A 4 19.03 9.58 14.78
N LEU A 5 18.46 10.71 14.37
CA LEU A 5 17.00 10.80 14.35
C LEU A 5 16.49 9.78 13.32
N PRO A 6 15.63 8.82 13.74
CA PRO A 6 15.12 7.82 12.82
C PRO A 6 14.30 8.51 11.73
N ILE A 7 14.42 7.98 10.51
CA ILE A 7 13.53 8.32 9.40
C ILE A 7 12.10 8.13 9.90
N ALA A 8 11.21 9.06 9.59
CA ALA A 8 9.80 8.93 9.95
C ALA A 8 9.27 7.57 9.42
N PRO A 9 8.62 6.75 10.26
CA PRO A 9 8.12 5.46 9.82
C PRO A 9 6.99 5.65 8.79
N PRO A 10 6.90 4.77 7.77
CA PRO A 10 5.81 4.83 6.81
C PRO A 10 4.46 4.52 7.46
N VAL A 11 3.42 5.21 7.01
CA VAL A 11 2.03 5.02 7.44
C VAL A 11 1.31 4.14 6.42
N LEU A 12 0.97 2.92 6.82
CA LEU A 12 0.24 1.98 5.96
C LEU A 12 -1.27 2.03 6.24
N TYR A 13 -2.07 1.96 5.18
CA TYR A 13 -3.52 1.77 5.30
C TYR A 13 -3.85 0.30 5.55
N GLY A 14 -4.36 0.01 6.76
CA GLY A 14 -4.71 -1.34 7.21
C GLY A 14 -6.20 -1.71 7.10
N GLY A 15 -7.01 -0.92 6.40
CA GLY A 15 -8.41 -1.23 6.16
C GLY A 15 -8.62 -2.34 5.11
N SER A 16 -9.86 -2.48 4.63
CA SER A 16 -10.22 -3.49 3.63
C SER A 16 -9.68 -3.12 2.24
N VAL A 17 -8.44 -3.50 1.95
CA VAL A 17 -7.82 -3.37 0.62
C VAL A 17 -8.21 -4.54 -0.27
N ASN A 18 -8.70 -4.24 -1.47
CA ASN A 18 -9.13 -5.21 -2.47
C ASN A 18 -8.86 -4.67 -3.90
N PRO A 19 -9.06 -5.48 -4.97
CA PRO A 19 -8.76 -5.04 -6.33
C PRO A 19 -9.55 -3.82 -6.82
N GLY A 20 -10.72 -3.53 -6.21
CA GLY A 20 -11.58 -2.41 -6.59
C GLY A 20 -11.15 -1.07 -6.01
N ASN A 21 -10.34 -1.05 -4.94
CA ASN A 21 -9.97 0.19 -4.24
C ASN A 21 -8.45 0.41 -4.09
N ALA A 22 -7.61 -0.59 -4.35
CA ALA A 22 -6.17 -0.50 -4.10
C ALA A 22 -5.49 0.66 -4.84
N ALA A 23 -5.86 0.91 -6.10
CA ALA A 23 -5.28 1.98 -6.92
C ALA A 23 -5.62 3.39 -6.38
N GLU A 24 -6.83 3.57 -5.87
CA GLU A 24 -7.25 4.85 -5.27
C GLU A 24 -6.58 5.05 -3.91
N LEU A 25 -6.61 4.02 -3.06
CA LEU A 25 -6.07 4.09 -1.70
C LEU A 25 -4.58 4.38 -1.67
N ILE A 26 -3.77 3.78 -2.55
CA ILE A 26 -2.32 4.03 -2.59
C ILE A 26 -1.97 5.46 -3.04
N GLY A 27 -2.89 6.15 -3.72
CA GLY A 27 -2.71 7.53 -4.17
C GLY A 27 -3.16 8.60 -3.17
N GLN A 28 -3.74 8.21 -2.04
CA GLN A 28 -4.27 9.17 -1.07
C GLN A 28 -3.15 9.89 -0.30
N PRO A 29 -3.36 11.17 0.06
CA PRO A 29 -2.46 11.86 0.97
C PRO A 29 -2.29 11.09 2.29
N HIS A 30 -1.06 11.05 2.80
CA HIS A 30 -0.70 10.41 4.08
C HIS A 30 -0.84 8.87 4.12
N ILE A 31 -0.99 8.21 2.96
CA ILE A 31 -0.90 6.76 2.84
C ILE A 31 0.40 6.44 2.10
N ASP A 32 1.38 5.93 2.84
CA ASP A 32 2.70 5.57 2.28
C ASP A 32 2.71 4.13 1.72
N GLY A 33 1.66 3.36 1.98
CA GLY A 33 1.52 2.00 1.48
C GLY A 33 0.21 1.32 1.92
N LEU A 34 0.00 0.11 1.42
CA LEU A 34 -1.18 -0.69 1.73
C LEU A 34 -0.80 -1.93 2.53
N PHE A 35 -1.55 -2.21 3.60
CA PHE A 35 -1.47 -3.47 4.33
C PHE A 35 -2.65 -4.36 3.89
N ILE A 36 -2.36 -5.40 3.11
CA ILE A 36 -3.38 -6.23 2.45
C ILE A 36 -3.66 -7.47 3.30
N GLY A 37 -4.87 -7.56 3.85
CA GLY A 37 -5.33 -8.69 4.67
C GLY A 37 -5.84 -9.86 3.82
N ARG A 38 -7.12 -10.24 4.01
CA ARG A 38 -7.73 -11.44 3.39
C ARG A 38 -7.61 -11.49 1.87
N SER A 39 -7.55 -10.34 1.19
CA SER A 39 -7.39 -10.30 -0.27
C SER A 39 -6.02 -10.80 -0.75
N ALA A 40 -5.05 -10.99 0.14
CA ALA A 40 -3.77 -11.60 -0.18
C ALA A 40 -3.76 -13.15 -0.11
N TRP A 41 -4.84 -13.80 0.35
CA TRP A 41 -4.87 -15.26 0.52
C TRP A 41 -4.84 -16.03 -0.80
N GLN A 42 -5.37 -15.43 -1.87
CA GLN A 42 -5.28 -15.99 -3.22
C GLN A 42 -4.18 -15.27 -3.99
N ALA A 43 -3.18 -16.01 -4.46
CA ALA A 43 -1.98 -15.43 -5.09
C ALA A 43 -2.34 -14.57 -6.32
N GLU A 44 -3.27 -15.03 -7.15
CA GLU A 44 -3.72 -14.31 -8.34
C GLU A 44 -4.38 -12.96 -7.97
N GLY A 45 -5.22 -12.97 -6.93
CA GLY A 45 -5.87 -11.77 -6.41
C GLY A 45 -4.86 -10.80 -5.80
N TYR A 46 -3.86 -11.31 -5.09
CA TYR A 46 -2.78 -10.49 -4.53
C TYR A 46 -1.95 -9.83 -5.63
N ILE A 47 -1.56 -10.58 -6.66
CA ILE A 47 -0.79 -10.08 -7.80
C ILE A 47 -1.57 -8.99 -8.55
N ASP A 48 -2.89 -9.16 -8.73
CA ASP A 48 -3.73 -8.14 -9.35
C ASP A 48 -3.74 -6.83 -8.54
N ILE A 49 -3.86 -6.91 -7.21
CA ILE A 49 -3.75 -5.75 -6.31
C ILE A 49 -2.40 -5.06 -6.45
N LEU A 50 -1.30 -5.82 -6.46
CA LEU A 50 0.05 -5.26 -6.61
C LEU A 50 0.23 -4.54 -7.95
N LYS A 51 -0.26 -5.13 -9.05
CA LYS A 51 -0.20 -4.50 -10.38
C LYS A 51 -0.98 -3.18 -10.41
N LYS A 52 -2.21 -3.17 -9.88
CA LYS A 52 -3.05 -1.97 -9.81
C LYS A 52 -2.42 -0.88 -8.96
N ALA A 53 -1.93 -1.22 -7.76
CA ALA A 53 -1.27 -0.28 -6.87
C ALA A 53 0.02 0.27 -7.50
N SER A 54 0.86 -0.60 -8.07
CA SER A 54 2.10 -0.19 -8.74
C SER A 54 1.84 0.72 -9.94
N ALA A 55 0.83 0.42 -10.77
CA ALA A 55 0.48 1.26 -11.91
C ALA A 55 -0.04 2.65 -11.49
N ALA A 56 -0.66 2.77 -10.31
CA ALA A 56 -1.15 4.05 -9.79
C ALA A 56 -0.04 4.97 -9.26
N ILE A 57 1.11 4.41 -8.87
CA ILE A 57 2.25 5.18 -8.33
C ILE A 57 3.48 5.22 -9.24
N ALA A 58 3.52 4.36 -10.27
CA ALA A 58 4.57 4.39 -11.27
C ALA A 58 4.46 5.68 -12.10
N ARG A 59 5.44 6.57 -11.93
CA ARG A 59 5.77 7.64 -12.88
C ARG A 59 6.90 7.19 -13.78
#